data_AF-A0A1Y5F6K8-F1
#
_entry.id   AF-A0A1Y5F6K8-F1
#
_cell.length_a   1.000
_cell.length_b   1.000
_cell.length_c   1.000
_cell.angle_alpha   90.00
_cell.angle_beta   90.00
_cell.angle_gamma   90.00
#
_symmetry.space_group_name_H-M   'P 1'
#
loop_
_entity.id
_entity.type
_entity.pdbx_description
1 polymer ?
#
loop_
_entity_poly.entity_id
_entity_poly.type
_entity_poly.pdbx_seq_one_letter_code
_entity_poly.pdbx_strand_id
1 'polypeptide(L)'
;MLCTFFNSHMSLAQDYENTVVTDPSISRRCEELLNKRNQKVSHKQKLMELITRNRKLLKYVPKEKNSVKTKLIDNYGKLKNELRLSLIKINHYEESIVRTGCPGLTL
;
A
#
# COMPACT_ATOMS: atom_id res chain seq x y z
N MET A 1 -11.98 51.95 -3.87
CA MET A 1 -10.56 52.29 -4.05
C MET A 1 -9.81 50.97 -4.18
N LEU A 2 -9.21 50.73 -5.36
CA LEU A 2 -8.41 49.55 -5.69
C LEU A 2 -7.14 49.49 -4.83
N CYS A 3 -6.63 48.28 -4.58
CA CYS A 3 -5.28 47.88 -5.00
C CYS A 3 -5.08 46.37 -4.81
N THR A 4 -5.10 45.67 -5.95
CA THR A 4 -4.48 44.37 -6.21
C THR A 4 -2.96 44.47 -6.12
N PHE A 5 -2.27 43.46 -5.59
CA PHE A 5 -0.96 43.04 -6.11
C PHE A 5 -0.82 41.52 -6.08
N PHE A 6 -0.56 40.99 -7.27
CA PHE A 6 -0.18 39.63 -7.64
C PHE A 6 1.21 39.25 -7.09
N ASN A 7 1.38 37.98 -6.74
CA ASN A 7 2.49 37.11 -7.19
C ASN A 7 2.22 35.68 -6.64
N SER A 8 1.55 34.76 -7.34
CA SER A 8 2.00 33.93 -8.49
C SER A 8 3.41 33.37 -8.37
N HIS A 9 3.52 32.16 -7.82
CA HIS A 9 4.37 31.06 -8.31
C HIS A 9 3.92 29.74 -7.65
N MET A 10 2.89 29.12 -8.21
CA MET A 10 2.53 27.72 -7.94
C MET A 10 2.09 27.11 -9.27
N SER A 11 3.06 26.72 -10.09
CA SER A 11 2.78 26.02 -11.35
C SER A 11 4.01 25.21 -11.77
N LEU A 12 4.25 24.10 -11.06
CA LEU A 12 5.11 23.02 -11.55
C LEU A 12 4.59 21.62 -11.14
N ALA A 13 3.33 21.52 -10.68
CA ALA A 13 2.74 20.26 -10.25
C ALA A 13 1.65 19.74 -11.22
N GLN A 14 1.19 20.56 -12.17
CA GLN A 14 -0.02 20.27 -12.93
C GLN A 14 0.24 19.58 -14.29
N ASP A 15 1.49 19.46 -14.72
CA ASP A 15 1.84 18.91 -16.04
C ASP A 15 2.22 17.42 -16.05
N TYR A 16 2.23 16.73 -14.91
CA TYR A 16 2.49 15.27 -14.89
C TYR A 16 1.21 14.42 -14.96
N GLU A 17 0.03 14.97 -14.65
CA GLU A 17 -1.23 14.21 -14.72
C GLU A 17 -1.65 13.87 -16.15
N ASN A 18 -1.12 14.57 -17.16
CA ASN A 18 -1.60 14.50 -18.55
C ASN A 18 -0.59 13.92 -19.55
N THR A 19 0.57 13.43 -19.12
CA THR A 19 1.44 12.64 -20.00
C THR A 19 0.88 11.23 -20.15
N VAL A 20 -0.19 11.14 -20.96
CA VAL A 20 -0.68 9.87 -21.48
C VAL A 20 0.51 9.18 -22.13
N VAL A 21 0.95 8.08 -21.53
CA VAL A 21 1.96 7.21 -22.14
C VAL A 21 1.36 6.70 -23.45
N THR A 22 1.78 7.29 -24.56
CA THR A 22 1.25 7.00 -25.90
C THR A 22 1.80 5.68 -26.46
N ASP A 23 2.82 5.10 -25.84
CA ASP A 23 3.35 3.78 -26.19
C ASP A 23 2.51 2.66 -25.52
N PRO A 24 1.84 1.80 -26.31
CA PRO A 24 0.98 0.74 -25.77
C PRO A 24 1.72 -0.27 -24.90
N SER A 25 3.00 -0.50 -25.16
CA SER A 25 3.82 -1.47 -24.43
C SER A 25 4.23 -0.94 -23.05
N ILE A 26 4.56 0.35 -22.96
CA ILE A 26 4.89 1.03 -21.70
C ILE A 26 3.61 1.17 -20.86
N SER A 27 2.49 1.56 -21.48
CA SER A 27 1.20 1.67 -20.79
C SER A 27 0.78 0.33 -20.16
N ARG A 28 0.87 -0.78 -20.90
CA ARG A 28 0.53 -2.12 -20.39
C ARG A 28 1.45 -2.54 -19.24
N ARG A 29 2.76 -2.32 -19.37
CA ARG A 29 3.74 -2.64 -18.32
C ARG A 29 3.46 -1.85 -17.03
N CYS A 30 3.12 -0.58 -17.16
CA CYS A 30 2.79 0.25 -16.02
C CYS A 30 1.50 -0.18 -15.32
N GLU A 31 0.46 -0.50 -16.09
CA GLU A 31 -0.79 -1.06 -15.57
C GLU A 31 -0.56 -2.36 -14.81
N GLU A 32 0.26 -3.26 -15.34
CA GLU A 32 0.61 -4.53 -14.66
C GLU A 32 1.32 -4.30 -13.33
N LEU A 33 2.28 -3.37 -13.28
CA LEU A 33 3.02 -3.04 -12.05
C LEU A 33 2.10 -2.40 -11.00
N LEU A 34 1.25 -1.45 -11.43
CA LEU A 34 0.27 -0.80 -10.56
C LEU A 34 -0.74 -1.82 -10.01
N ASN A 35 -1.23 -2.73 -10.85
CA ASN A 35 -2.16 -3.78 -10.42
C ASN A 35 -1.49 -4.72 -9.40
N LYS A 36 -0.25 -5.18 -9.67
CA LYS A 36 0.52 -6.00 -8.72
C LYS A 36 0.71 -5.29 -7.38
N ARG A 37 1.04 -4.00 -7.39
CA ARG A 37 1.17 -3.16 -6.18
C ARG A 37 -0.17 -3.06 -5.43
N ASN A 38 -1.26 -2.78 -6.13
CA ASN A 38 -2.59 -2.64 -5.53
C ASN A 38 -3.11 -3.95 -4.91
N GLN A 39 -2.85 -5.09 -5.55
CA GLN A 39 -3.13 -6.41 -4.97
C GLN A 39 -2.37 -6.62 -3.65
N LYS A 40 -1.09 -6.20 -3.57
CA LYS A 40 -0.33 -6.28 -2.32
C LYS A 40 -0.82 -5.32 -1.25
N VAL A 41 -1.26 -4.11 -1.62
CA VAL A 41 -1.86 -3.16 -0.68
C VAL A 41 -3.17 -3.71 -0.11
N SER A 42 -4.03 -4.30 -0.93
CA SER A 42 -5.26 -4.96 -0.48
C SER A 42 -4.94 -6.13 0.47
N HIS A 43 -3.93 -6.95 0.12
CA HIS A 43 -3.47 -8.03 0.98
C HIS A 43 -2.95 -7.51 2.34
N LYS A 44 -2.18 -6.42 2.36
CA LYS A 44 -1.73 -5.73 3.58
C LYS A 44 -2.91 -5.33 4.47
N GLN A 45 -3.96 -4.73 3.91
CA GLN A 45 -5.16 -4.33 4.65
C GLN A 45 -5.83 -5.55 5.31
N LYS A 46 -6.01 -6.63 4.55
CA LYS A 46 -6.56 -7.89 5.06
C LYS A 46 -5.72 -8.48 6.22
N LEU A 47 -4.39 -8.45 6.11
CA LEU A 47 -3.50 -8.91 7.18
C LEU A 47 -3.66 -8.07 8.45
N MET A 48 -3.78 -6.75 8.33
CA MET A 48 -4.00 -5.84 9.46
C MET A 48 -5.31 -6.14 10.19
N GLU A 49 -6.38 -6.42 9.45
CA GLU A 49 -7.66 -6.84 10.02
C GLU A 49 -7.57 -8.19 10.73
N LEU A 50 -6.86 -9.17 10.14
CA LEU A 50 -6.66 -10.48 10.74
C LEU A 50 -5.84 -10.39 12.03
N ILE A 51 -4.80 -9.55 12.05
CA ILE A 51 -4.02 -9.25 13.26
C ILE A 51 -4.91 -8.65 14.34
N THR A 52 -5.74 -7.69 13.98
CA THR A 52 -6.67 -7.03 14.91
C THR A 52 -7.66 -8.04 15.48
N ARG A 53 -8.24 -8.90 14.63
CA ARG A 53 -9.14 -9.98 15.05
C ARG A 53 -8.45 -10.99 15.97
N ASN A 54 -7.23 -11.42 15.63
CA ASN A 54 -6.46 -12.36 16.43
C ASN A 54 -6.19 -11.80 17.84
N ARG A 55 -5.76 -10.54 17.94
CA ARG A 55 -5.57 -9.85 19.23
C ARG A 55 -6.86 -9.77 20.05
N LYS A 56 -7.99 -9.43 19.41
CA LYS A 56 -9.30 -9.43 20.06
C LYS A 56 -9.64 -10.83 20.60
N LEU A 57 -9.51 -11.87 19.78
CA LEU A 57 -9.76 -13.24 20.21
C LEU A 57 -8.89 -13.62 21.42
N LEU A 58 -7.59 -13.32 21.37
CA LEU A 58 -6.65 -13.61 22.45
C LEU A 58 -7.07 -12.97 23.79
N LYS A 59 -7.69 -11.77 23.76
CA LYS A 59 -8.22 -11.07 24.95
C LYS A 59 -9.39 -11.82 25.61
N TYR A 60 -10.20 -12.52 24.83
CA TYR A 60 -11.43 -13.19 25.29
C TYR A 60 -11.27 -14.70 25.52
N VAL A 61 -10.09 -15.28 25.25
CA VAL A 61 -9.88 -16.72 25.48
C VAL A 61 -9.85 -17.03 26.99
N PRO A 62 -10.68 -17.97 27.48
CA PRO A 62 -10.63 -18.43 28.87
C PRO A 62 -9.27 -19.05 29.23
N LYS A 63 -8.84 -18.92 30.49
CA LYS A 63 -7.50 -19.36 30.94
C LYS A 63 -7.28 -20.86 30.77
N GLU A 64 -8.36 -21.64 30.78
CA GLU A 64 -8.36 -23.09 30.69
C GLU A 64 -8.08 -23.56 29.24
N LYS A 65 -8.27 -22.69 28.24
CA LYS A 65 -8.14 -23.01 26.81
C LYS A 65 -6.72 -22.75 26.29
N ASN A 66 -5.73 -23.38 26.93
CA ASN A 66 -4.30 -23.21 26.59
C ASN A 66 -3.97 -23.49 25.13
N SER A 67 -4.52 -24.57 24.53
CA SER A 67 -4.27 -24.89 23.11
C SER A 67 -4.74 -23.78 22.17
N VAL A 68 -5.90 -23.16 22.46
CA VAL A 68 -6.44 -22.05 21.65
C VAL A 68 -5.53 -20.83 21.77
N LYS A 69 -5.09 -20.52 23.00
CA LYS A 69 -4.16 -19.41 23.27
C LYS A 69 -2.85 -19.56 22.49
N THR A 70 -2.22 -20.74 22.55
CA THR A 70 -0.99 -21.03 21.79
C THR A 70 -1.19 -20.85 20.30
N LYS A 71 -2.25 -21.42 19.73
CA LYS A 71 -2.57 -21.26 18.30
C LYS A 71 -2.78 -19.80 17.90
N LEU A 72 -3.43 -19.01 18.74
CA LEU A 72 -3.63 -17.58 18.47
C LEU A 72 -2.30 -16.81 18.49
N ILE A 73 -1.41 -17.10 19.44
CA ILE A 73 -0.06 -16.51 19.51
C ILE A 73 0.75 -16.87 18.26
N ASP A 74 0.76 -18.15 17.87
CA ASP A 74 1.47 -18.61 16.67
C ASP A 74 0.93 -17.94 15.41
N ASN A 75 -0.40 -17.87 15.28
CA ASN A 75 -1.06 -17.19 14.17
C ASN A 75 -0.72 -15.70 14.13
N TYR A 76 -0.66 -15.03 15.27
CA TYR A 76 -0.25 -13.63 15.34
C TYR A 76 1.19 -13.45 14.85
N GLY A 77 2.12 -14.32 15.26
CA GLY A 77 3.50 -14.32 14.77
C GLY A 77 3.58 -14.48 13.25
N LYS A 78 2.86 -15.48 12.70
CA LYS A 78 2.78 -15.73 11.25
C LYS A 78 2.22 -14.53 10.49
N LEU A 79 1.11 -13.96 10.97
CA LEU A 79 0.48 -12.79 10.34
C LEU A 79 1.40 -11.56 10.35
N LYS A 80 2.16 -11.32 11.43
CA LYS A 80 3.14 -10.23 11.46
C LYS A 80 4.27 -10.44 10.46
N ASN A 81 4.78 -11.67 10.34
CA ASN A 81 5.83 -11.95 9.36
C ASN A 81 5.32 -11.77 7.93
N GLU A 82 4.12 -12.26 7.62
CA GLU A 82 3.52 -12.06 6.30
C GLU A 82 3.28 -10.58 6.00
N LEU A 83 2.84 -9.80 6.98
CA LEU A 83 2.69 -8.35 6.85
C LEU A 83 4.02 -7.67 6.51
N ARG A 84 5.10 -8.04 7.23
CA ARG A 84 6.45 -7.51 6.97
C ARG A 84 6.90 -7.84 5.54
N LEU A 85 6.73 -9.07 5.09
CA LEU A 85 7.08 -9.49 3.72
C LEU A 85 6.23 -8.76 2.68
N SER A 86 4.94 -8.55 2.97
CA SER A 86 4.05 -7.81 2.07
C SER A 86 4.47 -6.35 1.93
N LEU A 87 4.93 -5.70 3.01
CA LEU A 87 5.46 -4.33 2.95
C LEU A 87 6.71 -4.24 2.08
N ILE A 88 7.66 -5.17 2.25
CA ILE A 88 8.88 -5.21 1.43
C ILE A 88 8.52 -5.34 -0.06
N LYS A 89 7.53 -6.18 -0.40
CA LYS A 89 7.07 -6.35 -1.79
C LYS A 89 6.39 -5.10 -2.34
N ILE A 90 5.61 -4.38 -1.53
CA ILE A 90 4.99 -3.11 -1.93
C ILE A 90 6.08 -2.10 -2.29
N ASN A 91 7.07 -1.91 -1.41
CA ASN A 91 8.18 -0.99 -1.65
C ASN A 91 8.95 -1.36 -2.93
N HIS A 92 9.22 -2.66 -3.13
CA HIS A 92 9.89 -3.12 -4.35
C HIS A 92 9.10 -2.79 -5.63
N TYR A 93 7.77 -2.93 -5.60
CA TYR A 93 6.94 -2.53 -6.74
C TYR A 93 6.92 -1.01 -6.92
N GLU A 94 6.86 -0.24 -5.84
CA GLU A 94 6.90 1.23 -5.89
C GLU A 94 8.23 1.71 -6.50
N GLU A 95 9.37 1.18 -6.06
CA GLU A 95 10.67 1.45 -6.69
C GLU A 95 10.67 1.08 -8.17
N SER A 96 10.09 -0.06 -8.54
CA SER A 96 10.02 -0.50 -9.94
C SER A 96 9.16 0.42 -10.80
N ILE A 97 8.04 0.92 -10.27
CA ILE A 97 7.14 1.86 -10.95
C ILE A 97 7.85 3.20 -11.15
N VAL A 98 8.53 3.72 -10.12
CA VAL A 98 9.33 4.97 -10.20
C VAL A 98 10.46 4.82 -11.22
N ARG A 99 11.26 3.75 -11.15
CA ARG A 99 12.37 3.52 -12.10
C ARG A 99 11.92 3.34 -13.54
N THR A 100 10.72 2.80 -13.77
CA THR A 100 10.16 2.60 -15.12
C THR A 100 9.48 3.86 -15.66
N GLY A 101 9.32 4.92 -14.83
CA GLY A 101 8.69 6.17 -15.25
C GLY A 101 7.18 6.08 -15.44
N CYS A 102 6.52 5.15 -14.74
CA CYS A 102 5.09 4.92 -14.88
C CYS A 102 4.26 6.05 -14.24
N PRO A 103 3.34 6.69 -14.98
CA PRO A 103 2.44 7.70 -14.42
C PRO A 103 1.44 7.06 -13.44
N GLY A 104 1.03 7.80 -12.40
CA GLY A 104 -0.02 7.36 -11.46
C GLY A 104 0.42 6.96 -10.06
N LEU A 105 1.68 7.20 -9.65
CA LEU A 105 2.04 7.20 -8.22
C LEU A 105 1.70 8.56 -7.60
N THR A 106 0.49 8.71 -7.09
CA THR A 106 0.21 9.71 -6.06
C THR A 106 0.75 9.19 -4.72
N LEU A 107 1.82 9.82 -4.22
CA LEU A 107 2.37 9.62 -2.86
C LEU A 107 1.46 10.23 -1.80
#